data_AF-A0A1L5KZ29-F1
#
_entry.id   AF-A0A1L5KZ29-F1
#
_cell.length_a   1.000
_cell.length_b   1.000
_cell.length_c   1.000
_cell.angle_alpha   90.00
_cell.angle_beta   90.00
_cell.angle_gamma   90.00
#
_symmetry.space_group_name_H-M   'P 1'
#
loop_
_entity.id
_entity.type
_entity.pdbx_description
1 polymer ?
#
loop_
_entity_poly.entity_id
_entity_poly.type
_entity_poly.pdbx_seq_one_letter_code
_entity_poly.pdbx_strand_id
1 'polypeptide(L)'
;REVQRAILLNRIRGLGKEHHTAIFPKLVFTVKHGVNADPGDPNYDLKQLALESATKRMYPDVVFYENIVKITGSFKAPMGCRSFLQGWINPETGKDEEDGRMNLGVVTVNVPRIAIESHGDKARFWKLFDERMEVAHQALQFRIMRCKEATPVNAPTLFRFGAFGRLGANDNVDQLFKNERATVSLGYIGLAETTAVFYGKNWIRDHGWDPEGKEFALSIVKRMNELCKQWSKAEGYHYSVYSTPAESLTDRFNRMDREKFGRIEGVTDHDFYTNSFHY
;
A
#
# COMPACT_ATOMS: atom_id res chain seq x y z
N ARG A 1 12.77 17.61 -18.40
CA ARG A 1 12.87 16.71 -19.59
C ARG A 1 14.18 15.93 -19.58
N GLU A 2 15.35 16.58 -19.64
CA GLU A 2 16.65 15.87 -19.72
C GLU A 2 16.93 14.89 -18.56
N VAL A 3 16.55 15.22 -17.32
CA VAL A 3 16.69 14.28 -16.19
C VAL A 3 15.92 12.97 -16.43
N GLN A 4 14.67 13.07 -16.92
CA GLN A 4 13.86 11.87 -17.22
C GLN A 4 14.50 11.04 -18.33
N ARG A 5 14.95 11.69 -19.41
CA ARG A 5 15.65 11.02 -20.51
C ARG A 5 16.91 10.32 -20.01
N ALA A 6 17.74 10.98 -19.20
CA ALA A 6 18.95 10.41 -18.66
C ALA A 6 18.68 9.18 -17.78
N ILE A 7 17.68 9.23 -16.89
CA ILE A 7 17.28 8.10 -16.04
C ILE A 7 16.84 6.91 -16.90
N LEU A 8 15.98 7.14 -17.88
CA LEU A 8 15.44 6.08 -18.75
C LEU A 8 16.53 5.46 -19.64
N LEU A 9 17.39 6.28 -20.25
CA LEU A 9 18.50 5.77 -21.07
C LEU A 9 19.51 4.96 -20.23
N ASN A 10 19.81 5.39 -19.01
CA ASN A 10 20.65 4.60 -18.10
C ASN A 10 19.99 3.28 -17.71
N ARG A 11 18.68 3.30 -17.43
CA ARG A 11 17.91 2.07 -17.14
C ARG A 11 17.95 1.10 -18.32
N ILE A 12 17.68 1.58 -19.54
CA ILE A 12 17.74 0.80 -20.78
C ILE A 12 19.12 0.20 -20.98
N ARG A 13 20.17 1.00 -20.80
CA ARG A 13 21.57 0.55 -20.89
C ARG A 13 21.86 -0.62 -19.95
N GLY A 14 21.26 -0.67 -18.76
CA GLY A 14 21.47 -1.77 -17.81
C GLY A 14 22.76 -1.61 -16.99
N LEU A 15 22.88 -2.46 -15.96
CA LEU A 15 23.91 -2.35 -14.92
C LEU A 15 25.11 -3.27 -15.20
N GLY A 16 26.30 -2.72 -15.06
CA GLY A 16 27.55 -3.46 -15.21
C GLY A 16 27.90 -3.80 -16.67
N LYS A 17 29.00 -4.53 -16.85
CA LYS A 17 29.51 -4.93 -18.17
C LYS A 17 28.53 -5.81 -18.95
N GLU A 18 27.77 -6.63 -18.22
CA GLU A 18 26.77 -7.55 -18.79
C GLU A 18 25.40 -6.91 -18.98
N HIS A 19 25.27 -5.61 -18.65
CA HIS A 19 24.03 -4.86 -18.85
C HIS A 19 22.83 -5.54 -18.18
N HIS A 20 22.96 -6.02 -16.94
CA HIS A 20 21.88 -6.68 -16.22
C HIS A 20 20.72 -5.71 -15.92
N THR A 21 19.52 -6.27 -15.74
CA THR A 21 18.38 -5.50 -15.25
C THR A 21 18.53 -5.27 -13.75
N ALA A 22 18.81 -4.04 -13.35
CA ALA A 22 18.95 -3.71 -11.94
C ALA A 22 17.60 -3.73 -11.20
N ILE A 23 17.57 -4.33 -10.02
CA ILE A 23 16.38 -4.42 -9.16
C ILE A 23 15.99 -3.03 -8.61
N PHE A 24 16.98 -2.19 -8.31
CA PHE A 24 16.81 -0.83 -7.79
C PHE A 24 17.62 0.20 -8.59
N PRO A 25 17.29 1.50 -8.49
CA PRO A 25 16.07 2.06 -7.88
C PRO A 25 14.83 1.69 -8.70
N LYS A 26 13.68 1.52 -8.03
CA LYS A 26 12.39 1.45 -8.72
C LYS A 26 12.16 2.76 -9.46
N LEU A 27 11.55 2.69 -10.64
CA LEU A 27 11.15 3.87 -11.38
C LEU A 27 9.62 3.89 -11.50
N VAL A 28 9.02 5.03 -11.20
CA VAL A 28 7.59 5.28 -11.41
C VAL A 28 7.47 6.45 -12.38
N PHE A 29 6.80 6.22 -13.51
CA PHE A 29 6.54 7.22 -14.52
C PHE A 29 5.09 7.69 -14.42
N THR A 30 4.90 8.97 -14.15
CA THR A 30 3.57 9.57 -14.06
C THR A 30 3.06 9.95 -15.44
N VAL A 31 1.90 9.41 -15.81
CA VAL A 31 1.17 9.79 -17.01
C VAL A 31 0.15 10.88 -16.68
N LYS A 32 0.13 11.94 -17.47
CA LYS A 32 -0.76 13.10 -17.31
C LYS A 32 -1.15 13.66 -18.68
N HIS A 33 -2.45 13.93 -18.87
CA HIS A 33 -2.95 14.53 -20.10
C HIS A 33 -2.42 15.95 -20.30
N GLY A 34 -2.12 16.32 -21.55
CA GLY A 34 -1.52 17.62 -21.88
C GLY A 34 -0.03 17.72 -21.53
N VAL A 35 0.59 16.62 -21.09
CA VAL A 35 2.00 16.58 -20.70
C VAL A 35 2.74 15.44 -21.39
N ASN A 36 2.27 14.20 -21.27
CA ASN A 36 2.93 13.03 -21.86
C ASN A 36 1.99 11.89 -22.27
N ALA A 37 0.68 12.04 -22.10
CA ALA A 37 -0.26 10.95 -22.31
C ALA A 37 -0.51 10.68 -23.80
N ASP A 38 -0.66 11.75 -24.59
CA ASP A 38 -1.22 11.67 -25.92
C ASP A 38 -0.24 12.14 -27.01
N PRO A 39 -0.33 11.61 -28.25
CA PRO A 39 0.44 12.14 -29.37
C PRO A 39 0.22 13.66 -29.52
N GLY A 40 1.32 14.41 -29.59
CA GLY A 40 1.30 15.88 -29.62
C GLY A 40 1.56 16.54 -28.25
N ASP A 41 1.47 15.79 -27.15
CA ASP A 41 1.86 16.29 -25.84
C ASP A 41 3.37 16.62 -25.78
N PRO A 42 3.80 17.67 -25.04
CA PRO A 42 5.19 18.13 -25.03
C PRO A 42 6.22 17.06 -24.65
N ASN A 43 5.84 16.08 -23.82
CA ASN A 43 6.68 15.00 -23.34
C ASN A 43 6.21 13.60 -23.79
N TYR A 44 5.42 13.52 -24.86
CA TYR A 44 5.01 12.22 -25.42
C TYR A 44 6.23 11.36 -25.83
N ASP A 45 7.30 11.99 -26.31
CA ASP A 45 8.57 11.34 -26.62
C ASP A 45 9.17 10.60 -25.40
N LEU A 46 9.03 11.18 -24.21
CA LEU A 46 9.49 10.55 -22.97
C LEU A 46 8.58 9.40 -22.53
N LYS A 47 7.27 9.43 -22.83
CA LYS A 47 6.39 8.27 -22.63
C LYS A 47 6.80 7.11 -23.53
N GLN A 48 7.14 7.37 -24.80
CA GLN A 48 7.64 6.33 -25.71
C GLN A 48 8.94 5.70 -25.18
N LEU A 49 9.87 6.53 -24.70
CA LEU A 49 11.11 6.06 -24.09
C LEU A 49 10.88 5.27 -22.79
N ALA A 50 9.89 5.68 -21.99
CA ALA A 50 9.48 4.95 -20.79
C ALA A 50 8.91 3.57 -21.13
N LEU A 51 8.09 3.46 -22.18
CA LEU A 51 7.59 2.18 -22.69
C LEU A 51 8.74 1.28 -23.16
N GLU A 52 9.69 1.81 -23.92
CA GLU A 52 10.88 1.06 -24.32
C GLU A 52 11.65 0.53 -23.11
N SER A 53 11.90 1.39 -22.11
CA SER A 53 12.55 0.99 -20.85
C SER A 53 11.80 -0.15 -20.17
N ALA A 54 10.47 -0.05 -20.01
CA ALA A 54 9.66 -1.06 -19.36
C ALA A 54 9.72 -2.41 -20.08
N THR A 55 9.64 -2.43 -21.41
CA THR A 55 9.74 -3.68 -22.20
C THR A 55 11.09 -4.38 -22.07
N LYS A 56 12.18 -3.61 -21.87
CA LYS A 56 13.52 -4.16 -21.75
C LYS A 56 13.91 -4.50 -20.30
N ARG A 57 13.35 -3.79 -19.33
CA ARG A 57 13.89 -3.70 -17.95
C ARG A 57 12.83 -3.74 -16.85
N MET A 58 11.58 -4.09 -17.18
CA MET A 58 10.40 -4.04 -16.31
C MET A 58 9.96 -2.60 -15.93
N TYR A 59 10.90 -1.78 -15.44
CA TYR A 59 10.64 -0.41 -15.02
C TYR A 59 10.75 0.61 -16.17
N PRO A 60 9.98 1.71 -16.13
CA PRO A 60 9.17 2.20 -15.00
C PRO A 60 7.78 1.58 -14.86
N ASP A 61 7.30 1.48 -13.62
CA ASP A 61 5.88 1.34 -13.30
C ASP A 61 5.14 2.62 -13.71
N VAL A 62 3.83 2.56 -13.96
CA VAL A 62 3.04 3.72 -14.40
C VAL A 62 1.98 4.08 -13.36
N VAL A 63 1.85 5.38 -13.09
CA VAL A 63 0.73 5.95 -12.31
C VAL A 63 0.05 7.05 -13.10
N PHE A 64 -1.27 7.16 -12.98
CA PHE A 64 -2.06 8.18 -13.67
C PHE A 64 -2.33 9.36 -12.74
N TYR A 65 -1.87 10.54 -13.12
CA TYR A 65 -1.91 11.74 -12.28
C TYR A 65 -3.33 12.06 -11.78
N GLU A 66 -4.30 12.05 -12.69
CA GLU A 66 -5.69 12.40 -12.43
C GLU A 66 -6.34 11.41 -11.46
N ASN A 67 -6.05 10.12 -11.60
CA ASN A 67 -6.56 9.09 -10.70
C ASN A 67 -5.97 9.22 -9.30
N ILE A 68 -4.66 9.50 -9.19
CA ILE A 68 -4.04 9.73 -7.89
C ILE A 68 -4.69 10.94 -7.22
N VAL A 69 -4.75 12.10 -7.90
CA VAL A 69 -5.41 13.31 -7.35
C VAL A 69 -6.85 13.02 -6.92
N LYS A 70 -7.62 12.27 -7.71
CA LYS A 70 -9.00 11.89 -7.36
C LYS A 70 -9.10 11.06 -6.09
N ILE A 71 -8.14 10.16 -5.86
CA ILE A 71 -8.17 9.21 -4.72
C ILE A 71 -7.60 9.86 -3.46
N THR A 72 -6.46 10.54 -3.58
CA THR A 72 -5.71 11.07 -2.43
C THR A 72 -6.02 12.53 -2.14
N GLY A 73 -6.65 13.27 -3.06
CA GLY A 73 -6.92 14.71 -2.95
C GLY A 73 -5.81 15.61 -3.51
N SER A 74 -4.61 15.06 -3.74
CA SER A 74 -3.52 15.72 -4.45
C SER A 74 -2.50 14.71 -4.97
N PHE A 75 -1.64 15.09 -5.92
CA PHE A 75 -0.68 14.15 -6.48
C PHE A 75 0.39 13.81 -5.44
N LYS A 76 0.67 12.51 -5.28
CA LYS A 76 1.72 11.96 -4.41
C LYS A 76 2.41 10.77 -5.09
N ALA A 77 3.72 10.65 -4.95
CA ALA A 77 4.49 9.45 -5.29
C ALA A 77 4.36 8.39 -4.18
N PRO A 78 4.42 7.09 -4.52
CA PRO A 78 4.39 6.05 -3.51
C PRO A 78 5.67 6.07 -2.65
N MET A 79 5.51 6.01 -1.34
CA MET A 79 6.60 5.71 -0.42
C MET A 79 6.94 4.22 -0.53
N GLY A 80 8.19 3.93 -0.91
CA GLY A 80 8.67 2.57 -1.11
C GLY A 80 7.98 1.88 -2.29
N CYS A 81 7.26 0.78 -2.03
CA CYS A 81 6.59 0.03 -3.10
C CYS A 81 5.29 0.68 -3.55
N ARG A 82 4.36 0.96 -2.61
CA ARG A 82 2.98 1.41 -2.93
C ARG A 82 2.24 2.06 -1.77
N SER A 83 2.94 2.62 -0.78
CA SER A 83 2.28 3.35 0.32
C SER A 83 2.04 4.79 -0.10
N PHE A 84 0.79 5.15 -0.34
CA PHE A 84 0.41 6.49 -0.77
C PHE A 84 -0.06 7.33 0.41
N LEU A 85 0.37 8.59 0.43
CA LEU A 85 -0.14 9.60 1.35
C LEU A 85 -1.46 10.16 0.83
N GLN A 86 -2.34 10.55 1.75
CA GLN A 86 -3.45 11.46 1.47
C GLN A 86 -2.95 12.90 1.30
N GLY A 87 -3.69 13.75 0.60
CA GLY A 87 -3.46 15.19 0.56
C GLY A 87 -3.58 15.77 1.96
N TRP A 88 -2.63 16.63 2.34
CA TRP A 88 -2.55 17.15 3.69
C TRP A 88 -2.09 18.60 3.65
N ILE A 89 -2.95 19.50 4.13
CA ILE A 89 -2.64 20.92 4.20
C ILE A 89 -1.91 21.16 5.51
N ASN A 90 -0.68 21.66 5.41
CA ASN A 90 0.06 22.07 6.59
C ASN A 90 -0.68 23.24 7.25
N PRO A 91 -1.11 23.12 8.53
CA PRO A 91 -1.88 24.14 9.20
C PRO A 91 -1.11 25.46 9.41
N GLU A 92 0.23 25.41 9.41
CA GLU A 92 1.09 26.59 9.60
C GLU A 92 1.30 27.35 8.28
N THR A 93 1.45 26.63 7.17
CA THR A 93 1.80 27.23 5.88
C THR A 93 0.61 27.39 4.93
N GLY A 94 -0.49 26.68 5.18
CA GLY A 94 -1.66 26.62 4.32
C GLY A 94 -1.43 25.92 2.98
N LYS A 95 -0.32 25.17 2.83
CA LYS A 95 0.07 24.49 1.60
C LYS A 95 -0.09 22.98 1.72
N ASP A 96 -0.42 22.33 0.61
CA ASP A 96 -0.36 20.88 0.52
C ASP A 96 1.10 20.40 0.57
N GLU A 97 1.40 19.52 1.51
CA GLU A 97 2.74 18.97 1.71
C GLU A 97 2.78 17.46 1.47
N GLU A 98 3.82 17.05 0.76
CA GLU A 98 4.14 15.65 0.46
C GLU A 98 5.50 15.28 1.04
N ASP A 99 6.52 15.99 0.59
CA ASP A 99 7.91 15.67 0.89
C ASP A 99 8.16 15.76 2.40
N GLY A 100 8.87 14.75 2.91
CA GLY A 100 9.19 14.62 4.33
C GLY A 100 8.06 14.15 5.24
N ARG A 101 6.93 13.74 4.67
CA ARG A 101 5.92 12.93 5.38
C ARG A 101 6.30 11.44 5.33
N MET A 102 5.65 10.65 6.18
CA MET A 102 6.05 9.26 6.41
C MET A 102 4.86 8.33 6.74
N ASN A 103 5.19 7.04 6.87
CA ASN A 103 4.33 6.01 7.43
C ASN A 103 4.97 5.40 8.69
N LEU A 104 4.20 5.20 9.75
CA LEU A 104 4.71 4.68 11.04
C LEU A 104 4.72 3.14 11.12
N GLY A 105 4.23 2.48 10.08
CA GLY A 105 4.32 1.05 9.90
C GLY A 105 2.98 0.39 9.57
N VAL A 106 3.07 -0.92 9.46
CA VAL A 106 2.00 -1.77 8.94
C VAL A 106 1.70 -2.89 9.94
N VAL A 107 0.43 -3.17 10.14
CA VAL A 107 -0.08 -4.42 10.72
C VAL A 107 -0.98 -5.06 9.68
N THR A 108 -0.69 -6.29 9.25
CA THR A 108 -1.48 -6.98 8.21
C THR A 108 -2.39 -8.02 8.82
N VAL A 109 -3.67 -7.97 8.45
CA VAL A 109 -4.69 -8.95 8.83
C VAL A 109 -4.71 -10.10 7.82
N ASN A 110 -4.66 -11.34 8.33
CA ASN A 110 -4.91 -12.54 7.54
C ASN A 110 -6.43 -12.71 7.39
N VAL A 111 -7.01 -12.14 6.32
CA VAL A 111 -8.46 -12.21 6.06
C VAL A 111 -8.92 -13.65 5.74
N PRO A 112 -8.17 -14.48 4.97
CA PRO A 112 -8.50 -15.89 4.78
C PRO A 112 -8.70 -16.64 6.09
N ARG A 113 -7.85 -16.39 7.09
CA ARG A 113 -8.01 -17.03 8.42
C ARG A 113 -9.36 -16.77 9.04
N ILE A 114 -9.87 -15.55 8.92
CA ILE A 114 -11.18 -15.15 9.47
C ILE A 114 -12.29 -15.90 8.75
N ALA A 115 -12.20 -16.03 7.42
CA ALA A 115 -13.15 -16.79 6.62
C ALA A 115 -13.14 -18.29 6.95
N ILE A 116 -11.95 -18.89 7.07
CA ILE A 116 -11.83 -20.30 7.45
C ILE A 116 -12.42 -20.54 8.85
N GLU A 117 -12.14 -19.65 9.82
CA GLU A 117 -12.68 -19.72 11.18
C GLU A 117 -14.20 -19.46 11.26
N SER A 118 -14.82 -18.94 10.21
CA SER A 118 -16.26 -18.74 10.12
C SER A 118 -17.03 -19.97 9.64
N HIS A 119 -16.34 -20.96 9.07
CA HIS A 119 -16.95 -22.18 8.49
C HIS A 119 -18.08 -21.88 7.49
N GLY A 120 -17.92 -20.85 6.66
CA GLY A 120 -18.90 -20.45 5.64
C GLY A 120 -20.09 -19.64 6.16
N ASP A 121 -20.19 -19.39 7.48
CA ASP A 121 -21.20 -18.50 8.05
C ASP A 121 -20.73 -17.03 7.96
N LYS A 122 -21.48 -16.21 7.19
CA LYS A 122 -21.20 -14.78 7.00
C LYS A 122 -21.42 -13.95 8.27
N ALA A 123 -22.41 -14.29 9.09
CA ALA A 123 -22.64 -13.56 10.35
C ALA A 123 -21.49 -13.83 11.34
N ARG A 124 -21.03 -15.07 11.40
CA ARG A 124 -19.84 -15.45 12.18
C ARG A 124 -18.57 -14.78 11.64
N PHE A 125 -18.42 -14.68 10.31
CA PHE A 125 -17.30 -13.96 9.70
C PHE A 125 -17.23 -12.52 10.16
N TRP A 126 -18.34 -11.77 10.10
CA TRP A 126 -18.35 -10.36 10.49
C TRP A 126 -18.06 -10.15 11.99
N LYS A 127 -18.56 -11.05 12.85
CA LYS A 127 -18.21 -11.02 14.26
C LYS A 127 -16.69 -11.21 14.48
N LEU A 128 -16.11 -12.25 13.88
CA LEU A 128 -14.67 -12.51 13.98
C LEU A 128 -13.85 -11.38 13.33
N PHE A 129 -14.34 -10.82 12.24
CA PHE A 129 -13.72 -9.71 11.54
C PHE A 129 -13.58 -8.50 12.46
N ASP A 130 -14.67 -8.06 13.11
CA ASP A 130 -14.62 -6.92 14.03
C ASP A 130 -13.67 -7.20 15.21
N GLU A 131 -13.70 -8.42 15.77
CA GLU A 131 -12.75 -8.84 16.83
C GLU A 131 -11.28 -8.75 16.37
N ARG A 132 -10.97 -9.19 15.14
CA ARG A 132 -9.60 -9.11 14.59
C ARG A 132 -9.19 -7.68 14.24
N MET A 133 -10.13 -6.84 13.78
CA MET A 133 -9.85 -5.43 13.50
C MET A 133 -9.49 -4.68 14.78
N GLU A 134 -10.16 -4.96 15.89
CA GLU A 134 -9.83 -4.35 17.19
C GLU A 134 -8.42 -4.73 17.66
N VAL A 135 -8.03 -6.02 17.53
CA VAL A 135 -6.67 -6.45 17.82
C VAL A 135 -5.65 -5.78 16.90
N ALA A 136 -5.96 -5.66 15.61
CA ALA A 136 -5.08 -4.97 14.66
C ALA A 136 -4.94 -3.48 15.01
N HIS A 137 -6.02 -2.83 15.44
CA HIS A 137 -6.02 -1.45 15.89
C HIS A 137 -5.10 -1.26 17.11
N GLN A 138 -5.24 -2.09 18.14
CA GLN A 138 -4.38 -2.07 19.32
C GLN A 138 -2.90 -2.26 18.96
N ALA A 139 -2.60 -3.16 18.02
CA ALA A 139 -1.24 -3.35 17.53
C ALA A 139 -0.70 -2.11 16.79
N LEU A 140 -1.54 -1.40 16.03
CA LEU A 140 -1.15 -0.15 15.37
C LEU A 140 -0.93 0.98 16.39
N GLN A 141 -1.79 1.12 17.39
CA GLN A 141 -1.61 2.07 18.50
C GLN A 141 -0.29 1.82 19.23
N PHE A 142 0.02 0.56 19.54
CA PHE A 142 1.29 0.20 20.15
C PHE A 142 2.49 0.62 19.30
N ARG A 143 2.41 0.45 17.97
CA ARG A 143 3.47 0.92 17.05
C ARG A 143 3.61 2.43 17.07
N ILE A 144 2.51 3.18 17.04
CA ILE A 144 2.55 4.65 17.13
C ILE A 144 3.25 5.07 18.41
N MET A 145 2.85 4.51 19.55
CA MET A 145 3.48 4.79 20.84
C MET A 145 4.97 4.49 20.83
N ARG A 146 5.38 3.36 20.24
CA ARG A 146 6.79 3.00 20.12
C ARG A 146 7.58 3.96 19.23
N CYS A 147 6.98 4.47 18.15
CA CYS A 147 7.61 5.48 17.29
C CYS A 147 7.80 6.82 18.01
N LYS A 148 6.90 7.18 18.93
CA LYS A 148 6.95 8.43 19.71
C LYS A 148 8.07 8.44 20.76
N GLU A 149 8.60 7.28 21.13
CA GLU A 149 9.74 7.18 22.04
C GLU A 149 11.07 7.60 21.39
N ALA A 150 11.12 7.73 20.06
CA ALA A 150 12.31 8.22 19.39
C ALA A 150 12.55 9.70 19.71
N THR A 151 13.83 10.07 19.81
CA THR A 151 14.29 11.44 19.97
C THR A 151 14.94 11.93 18.67
N PRO A 152 14.95 13.24 18.39
CA PRO A 152 15.57 13.79 17.19
C PRO A 152 17.05 13.41 17.04
N VAL A 153 17.75 13.11 18.13
CA VAL A 153 19.15 12.67 18.13
C VAL A 153 19.34 11.22 17.74
N ASN A 154 18.30 10.37 17.82
CA ASN A 154 18.41 8.97 17.36
C ASN A 154 18.59 8.86 15.84
N ALA A 155 17.99 9.79 15.08
CA ALA A 155 18.14 9.86 13.62
C ALA A 155 18.17 11.33 13.13
N PRO A 156 19.28 12.06 13.32
CA PRO A 156 19.36 13.49 13.02
C PRO A 156 19.04 13.85 11.56
N THR A 157 19.46 13.01 10.60
CA THR A 157 19.12 13.21 9.18
C THR A 157 17.61 13.24 8.94
N LEU A 158 16.88 12.35 9.63
CA LEU A 158 15.43 12.26 9.52
C LEU A 158 14.76 13.46 10.19
N PHE A 159 15.06 13.67 11.46
CA PHE A 159 14.26 14.57 12.30
C PHE A 159 14.77 16.02 12.33
N ARG A 160 16.06 16.26 12.08
CA ARG A 160 16.71 17.58 12.30
C ARG A 160 17.20 18.23 11.02
N PHE A 161 17.67 17.44 10.05
CA PHE A 161 18.37 17.97 8.87
C PHE A 161 17.54 17.96 7.58
N GLY A 162 16.21 17.83 7.71
CA GLY A 162 15.27 18.16 6.64
C GLY A 162 14.71 16.98 5.86
N ALA A 163 15.04 15.72 6.19
CA ALA A 163 14.40 14.61 5.48
C ALA A 163 12.92 14.48 5.87
N PHE A 164 12.58 14.59 7.16
CA PHE A 164 11.19 14.66 7.63
C PHE A 164 10.78 16.03 8.17
N GLY A 165 11.76 16.75 8.73
CA GLY A 165 11.57 18.04 9.36
C GLY A 165 12.87 18.60 9.91
N ARG A 166 12.77 19.71 10.66
CA ARG A 166 13.91 20.41 11.27
C ARG A 166 13.68 20.64 12.77
N LEU A 167 13.53 19.55 13.50
CA LEU A 167 13.38 19.58 14.95
C LEU A 167 14.69 19.97 15.64
N GLY A 168 14.56 20.66 16.77
CA GLY A 168 15.61 20.83 17.77
C GLY A 168 16.01 19.49 18.39
N ALA A 169 17.17 19.43 19.04
CA ALA A 169 17.68 18.17 19.62
C ALA A 169 16.78 17.59 20.72
N ASN A 170 16.05 18.46 21.43
CA ASN A 170 15.20 18.12 22.57
C ASN A 170 13.70 18.15 22.24
N ASP A 171 13.34 18.38 20.98
CA ASP A 171 11.94 18.42 20.57
C ASP A 171 11.33 17.01 20.53
N ASN A 172 10.01 16.97 20.55
CA ASN A 172 9.26 15.71 20.43
C ASN A 172 9.01 15.36 18.95
N VAL A 173 9.40 14.16 18.52
CA VAL A 173 9.21 13.67 17.14
C VAL A 173 7.73 13.56 16.73
N ASP A 174 6.82 13.42 17.69
CA ASP A 174 5.37 13.33 17.46
C ASP A 174 4.80 14.59 16.79
N GLN A 175 5.51 15.72 16.88
CA GLN A 175 5.19 16.94 16.13
C GLN A 175 5.17 16.70 14.61
N LEU A 176 5.96 15.75 14.11
CA LEU A 176 6.02 15.38 12.69
C LEU A 176 5.01 14.27 12.31
N PHE A 177 4.30 13.69 13.29
CA PHE A 177 3.42 12.54 13.10
C PHE A 177 1.94 12.88 13.24
N LYS A 178 1.60 13.63 14.29
CA LYS A 178 0.22 13.96 14.67
C LYS A 178 -0.50 14.84 13.63
N ASN A 179 -1.79 15.07 13.86
CA ASN A 179 -2.67 15.83 12.98
C ASN A 179 -2.70 15.25 11.56
N GLU A 180 -2.71 13.91 11.47
CA GLU A 180 -2.74 13.16 10.21
C GLU A 180 -1.52 13.37 9.29
N ARG A 181 -0.45 14.04 9.77
CA ARG A 181 0.75 14.26 8.95
C ARG A 181 1.42 12.94 8.58
N ALA A 182 1.56 12.01 9.52
CA ALA A 182 2.01 10.65 9.26
C ALA A 182 0.83 9.70 9.02
N THR A 183 1.08 8.69 8.19
CA THR A 183 0.15 7.61 7.92
C THR A 183 0.46 6.36 8.75
N VAL A 184 -0.55 5.54 8.97
CA VAL A 184 -0.47 4.26 9.69
C VAL A 184 -1.28 3.24 8.92
N SER A 185 -0.71 2.06 8.64
CA SER A 185 -1.28 1.17 7.62
C SER A 185 -1.94 -0.08 8.22
N LEU A 186 -3.25 -0.19 8.03
CA LEU A 186 -4.00 -1.42 8.23
C LEU A 186 -3.90 -2.28 6.97
N GLY A 187 -2.95 -3.21 6.98
CA GLY A 187 -2.68 -4.14 5.89
C GLY A 187 -3.71 -5.26 5.77
N TYR A 188 -3.91 -5.78 4.56
CA TYR A 188 -4.65 -7.02 4.32
C TYR A 188 -4.07 -7.83 3.17
N ILE A 189 -4.46 -9.11 3.09
CA ILE A 189 -4.10 -10.06 2.04
C ILE A 189 -5.22 -11.10 1.87
N GLY A 190 -5.30 -11.72 0.68
CA GLY A 190 -6.06 -12.93 0.44
C GLY A 190 -7.56 -12.70 0.28
N LEU A 191 -7.98 -11.63 -0.39
CA LEU A 191 -9.41 -11.45 -0.68
C LEU A 191 -9.95 -12.52 -1.62
N ALA A 192 -9.14 -13.01 -2.57
CA ALA A 192 -9.55 -14.08 -3.48
C ALA A 192 -9.91 -15.35 -2.69
N GLU A 193 -9.03 -15.81 -1.80
CA GLU A 193 -9.27 -17.00 -0.99
C GLU A 193 -10.36 -16.79 0.07
N THR A 194 -10.47 -15.57 0.61
CA THR A 194 -11.56 -15.19 1.52
C THR A 194 -12.91 -15.33 0.83
N THR A 195 -13.06 -14.84 -0.40
CA THR A 195 -14.30 -14.95 -1.16
C THR A 195 -14.56 -16.40 -1.58
N ALA A 196 -13.52 -17.16 -1.94
CA ALA A 196 -13.64 -18.57 -2.30
C ALA A 196 -14.25 -19.44 -1.19
N VAL A 197 -14.06 -19.09 0.09
CA VAL A 197 -14.72 -19.79 1.22
C VAL A 197 -16.25 -19.71 1.15
N PHE A 198 -16.81 -18.60 0.67
CA PHE A 198 -18.27 -18.38 0.65
C PHE A 198 -18.91 -18.64 -0.71
N TYR A 199 -18.15 -18.45 -1.80
CA TYR A 199 -18.67 -18.49 -3.18
C TYR A 199 -18.04 -19.60 -4.03
N GLY A 200 -17.18 -20.43 -3.42
CA GLY A 200 -16.58 -21.61 -4.04
C GLY A 200 -15.30 -21.33 -4.83
N LYS A 201 -14.52 -22.40 -5.04
CA LYS A 201 -13.17 -22.36 -5.65
C LYS A 201 -13.10 -21.76 -7.06
N ASN A 202 -14.20 -21.79 -7.81
CA ASN A 202 -14.24 -21.27 -9.17
C ASN A 202 -13.96 -19.76 -9.19
N TRP A 203 -14.23 -19.07 -8.07
CA TRP A 203 -13.84 -17.69 -7.83
C TRP A 203 -12.37 -17.43 -8.15
N ILE A 204 -11.44 -18.31 -7.75
CA ILE A 204 -9.99 -18.12 -7.95
C ILE A 204 -9.60 -18.02 -9.43
N ARG A 205 -10.38 -18.62 -10.34
CA ARG A 205 -10.06 -18.67 -11.77
C ARG A 205 -10.86 -17.67 -12.61
N ASP A 206 -12.10 -17.39 -12.22
CA ASP A 206 -12.99 -16.49 -12.93
C ASP A 206 -13.78 -15.61 -11.95
N HIS A 207 -13.31 -14.37 -11.83
CA HIS A 207 -13.87 -13.35 -10.93
C HIS A 207 -15.05 -12.59 -11.54
N GLY A 208 -15.42 -12.90 -12.80
CA GLY A 208 -16.57 -12.31 -13.50
C GLY A 208 -17.87 -13.08 -13.28
N TRP A 209 -17.81 -14.28 -12.70
CA TRP A 209 -18.92 -15.23 -12.66
C TRP A 209 -19.95 -14.97 -11.54
N ASP A 210 -19.58 -14.27 -10.46
CA ASP A 210 -20.48 -14.03 -9.32
C ASP A 210 -20.45 -12.55 -8.82
N PRO A 211 -21.47 -11.74 -9.17
CA PRO A 211 -21.62 -10.38 -8.67
C PRO A 211 -21.71 -10.28 -7.14
N GLU A 212 -22.29 -11.27 -6.46
CA GLU A 212 -22.41 -11.27 -5.01
C GLU A 212 -21.05 -11.49 -4.34
N GLY A 213 -20.22 -12.35 -4.91
CA GLY A 213 -18.83 -12.56 -4.46
C GLY A 213 -18.00 -11.28 -4.53
N LYS A 214 -18.13 -10.54 -5.63
CA LYS A 214 -17.47 -9.23 -5.81
C LYS A 214 -17.96 -8.21 -4.80
N GLU A 215 -19.27 -8.09 -4.60
CA GLU A 215 -19.82 -7.16 -3.61
C GLU A 215 -19.40 -7.53 -2.18
N PHE A 216 -19.30 -8.83 -1.86
CA PHE A 216 -18.77 -9.28 -0.57
C PHE A 216 -17.30 -8.88 -0.39
N ALA A 217 -16.43 -9.13 -1.38
CA ALA A 217 -15.03 -8.72 -1.34
C ALA A 217 -14.89 -7.19 -1.15
N LEU A 218 -15.69 -6.40 -1.88
CA LEU A 218 -15.72 -4.94 -1.74
C LEU A 218 -16.21 -4.50 -0.35
N SER A 219 -17.20 -5.18 0.22
CA SER A 219 -17.74 -4.86 1.54
C SER A 219 -16.69 -4.97 2.65
N ILE A 220 -15.77 -5.95 2.55
CA ILE A 220 -14.66 -6.13 3.48
C ILE A 220 -13.75 -4.89 3.46
N VAL A 221 -13.29 -4.47 2.28
CA VAL A 221 -12.40 -3.32 2.14
C VAL A 221 -13.10 -2.01 2.53
N LYS A 222 -14.39 -1.86 2.19
CA LYS A 222 -15.22 -0.72 2.61
C LYS A 222 -15.28 -0.62 4.14
N ARG A 223 -15.55 -1.74 4.83
CA ARG A 223 -15.58 -1.80 6.30
C ARG A 223 -14.23 -1.45 6.92
N MET A 224 -13.12 -1.98 6.39
CA MET A 224 -11.77 -1.60 6.84
C MET A 224 -11.52 -0.10 6.70
N ASN A 225 -11.94 0.50 5.58
CA ASN A 225 -11.77 1.92 5.31
C ASN A 225 -12.61 2.80 6.27
N GLU A 226 -13.84 2.38 6.58
CA GLU A 226 -14.68 3.06 7.58
C GLU A 226 -14.03 3.06 8.96
N LEU A 227 -13.49 1.91 9.38
CA LEU A 227 -12.76 1.78 10.64
C LEU A 227 -11.52 2.69 10.68
N CYS A 228 -10.71 2.69 9.62
CA CYS A 228 -9.55 3.60 9.52
C CYS A 228 -9.96 5.07 9.64
N LYS A 229 -11.07 5.49 9.03
CA LYS A 229 -11.58 6.87 9.18
C LYS A 229 -12.02 7.18 10.61
N GLN A 230 -12.68 6.23 11.28
CA GLN A 230 -13.08 6.39 12.68
C GLN A 230 -11.87 6.54 13.59
N TRP A 231 -10.87 5.67 13.45
CA TRP A 231 -9.62 5.73 14.22
C TRP A 231 -8.84 7.01 13.96
N SER A 232 -8.77 7.44 12.70
CA SER A 232 -8.09 8.70 12.34
C SER A 232 -8.71 9.90 13.03
N LYS A 233 -10.05 9.98 13.00
CA LYS A 233 -10.81 11.03 13.68
C LYS A 233 -10.64 11.00 15.19
N ALA A 234 -10.57 9.81 15.79
CA ALA A 234 -10.46 9.64 17.23
C ALA A 234 -9.06 9.97 17.77
N GLU A 235 -8.02 9.74 16.97
CA GLU A 235 -6.63 9.71 17.48
C GLU A 235 -5.70 10.73 16.83
N GLY A 236 -6.11 11.36 15.72
CA GLY A 236 -5.31 12.38 15.05
C GLY A 236 -4.10 11.84 14.27
N TYR A 237 -4.11 10.56 13.89
CA TYR A 237 -3.14 9.94 12.98
C TYR A 237 -3.87 9.40 11.75
N HIS A 238 -3.25 9.43 10.57
CA HIS A 238 -3.96 9.00 9.36
C HIS A 238 -3.88 7.48 9.17
N TYR A 239 -4.87 6.76 9.68
CA TYR A 239 -5.03 5.34 9.41
C TYR A 239 -5.53 5.14 7.98
N SER A 240 -4.93 4.20 7.26
CA SER A 240 -5.28 3.90 5.88
C SER A 240 -5.23 2.40 5.60
N VAL A 241 -6.14 1.93 4.75
CA VAL A 241 -6.14 0.55 4.28
C VAL A 241 -4.98 0.35 3.32
N TYR A 242 -4.17 -0.67 3.58
CA TYR A 242 -2.96 -0.94 2.82
C TYR A 242 -3.03 -2.31 2.16
N SER A 243 -2.87 -2.33 0.84
CA SER A 243 -2.67 -3.57 0.10
C SER A 243 -1.23 -4.03 0.32
N THR A 244 -1.00 -4.88 1.32
CA THR A 244 0.36 -5.29 1.71
C THR A 244 1.06 -5.99 0.54
N PRO A 245 2.28 -5.59 0.10
CA PRO A 245 3.00 -6.25 -1.00
C PRO A 245 3.31 -7.73 -0.76
N ALA A 246 3.47 -8.09 0.51
CA ALA A 246 3.41 -9.45 1.03
C ALA A 246 4.41 -10.46 0.42
N GLU A 247 5.57 -10.02 -0.07
CA GLU A 247 6.58 -10.86 -0.74
C GLU A 247 6.89 -12.18 0.00
N SER A 248 7.00 -12.15 1.33
CA SER A 248 7.18 -13.35 2.16
C SER A 248 5.96 -13.72 3.02
N LEU A 249 4.93 -12.87 3.02
CA LEU A 249 3.76 -13.04 3.89
C LEU A 249 2.69 -13.94 3.26
N THR A 250 2.62 -13.97 1.92
CA THR A 250 1.69 -14.82 1.15
C THR A 250 1.87 -16.30 1.51
N ASP A 251 3.10 -16.81 1.49
CA ASP A 251 3.45 -18.18 1.91
C ASP A 251 3.26 -18.37 3.41
N ARG A 252 3.79 -17.46 4.24
CA ARG A 252 3.77 -17.62 5.70
C ARG A 252 2.36 -17.81 6.25
N PHE A 253 1.41 -16.97 5.84
CA PHE A 253 0.03 -17.10 6.30
C PHE A 253 -0.62 -18.37 5.76
N ASN A 254 -0.45 -18.68 4.48
CA ASN A 254 -1.01 -19.90 3.89
C ASN A 254 -0.48 -21.14 4.62
N ARG A 255 0.83 -21.24 4.87
CA ARG A 255 1.45 -22.37 5.57
C ARG A 255 0.92 -22.52 6.99
N MET A 256 0.86 -21.44 7.77
CA MET A 256 0.28 -21.48 9.13
C MET A 256 -1.20 -21.89 9.12
N ASP A 257 -1.94 -21.52 8.09
CA ASP A 257 -3.34 -21.85 7.92
C ASP A 257 -3.52 -23.32 7.51
N ARG A 258 -2.70 -23.80 6.57
CA ARG A 258 -2.63 -25.20 6.15
C ARG A 258 -2.21 -26.13 7.28
N GLU A 259 -1.25 -25.75 8.12
CA GLU A 259 -0.81 -26.52 9.29
C GLU A 259 -1.96 -26.70 10.31
N LYS A 260 -2.80 -25.68 10.51
CA LYS A 260 -3.90 -25.71 11.50
C LYS A 260 -5.21 -26.31 10.96
N PHE A 261 -5.52 -26.11 9.68
CA PHE A 261 -6.81 -26.46 9.10
C PHE A 261 -6.76 -27.46 7.94
N GLY A 262 -5.56 -27.90 7.55
CA GLY A 262 -5.36 -28.80 6.42
C GLY A 262 -5.51 -28.10 5.07
N ARG A 263 -5.70 -28.90 4.02
CA ARG A 263 -5.91 -28.42 2.64
C ARG A 263 -7.39 -28.10 2.44
N ILE A 264 -7.69 -26.85 2.13
CA ILE A 264 -9.01 -26.33 1.79
C ILE A 264 -8.97 -25.94 0.32
N GLU A 265 -9.88 -26.50 -0.46
CA GLU A 265 -9.91 -26.32 -1.92
C GLU A 265 -10.16 -24.85 -2.29
N GLY A 266 -9.30 -24.28 -3.14
CA GLY A 266 -9.34 -22.87 -3.54
C GLY A 266 -8.88 -21.87 -2.47
N VAL A 267 -8.25 -22.33 -1.38
CA VAL A 267 -7.84 -21.49 -0.25
C VAL A 267 -6.42 -21.84 0.22
N THR A 268 -6.23 -23.05 0.76
CA THR A 268 -4.93 -23.52 1.28
C THR A 268 -4.39 -24.73 0.52
N ASP A 269 -5.01 -25.11 -0.60
CA ASP A 269 -4.57 -26.19 -1.49
C ASP A 269 -3.41 -25.78 -2.42
N HIS A 270 -3.15 -24.48 -2.56
CA HIS A 270 -1.95 -23.87 -3.16
C HIS A 270 -1.07 -23.18 -2.11
N ASP A 271 0.20 -22.93 -2.43
CA ASP A 271 1.28 -22.63 -1.46
C ASP A 271 1.40 -21.16 -1.03
N PHE A 272 0.42 -20.32 -1.36
CA PHE A 272 0.46 -18.89 -1.06
C PHE A 272 -0.96 -18.32 -1.00
N TYR A 273 -1.15 -17.16 -0.37
CA TYR A 273 -2.36 -16.37 -0.56
C TYR A 273 -2.18 -15.29 -1.62
N THR A 274 -3.24 -15.02 -2.36
CA THR A 274 -3.27 -14.00 -3.40
C THR A 274 -3.09 -12.61 -2.79
N ASN A 275 -2.23 -11.82 -3.42
CA ASN A 275 -1.81 -10.52 -2.90
C ASN A 275 -3.00 -9.55 -2.83
N SER A 276 -3.32 -9.04 -1.64
CA SER A 276 -4.41 -8.07 -1.39
C SER A 276 -5.72 -8.38 -2.13
N PHE A 277 -5.99 -7.64 -3.21
CA PHE A 277 -7.19 -7.70 -4.05
C PHE A 277 -6.88 -8.19 -5.48
N HIS A 278 -5.67 -8.70 -5.70
CA HIS A 278 -5.27 -9.26 -6.99
C HIS A 278 -6.15 -10.47 -7.32
N TYR A 279 -6.22 -10.75 -8.61
CA TYR A 279 -7.08 -11.74 -9.24
C TYR A 279 -6.25 -12.60 -10.19
#